data_AF-A0A7S3TJI5-F1
#
_entry.id   AF-A0A7S3TJI5-F1
#
_cell.length_a   1.000
_cell.length_b   1.000
_cell.length_c   1.000
_cell.angle_alpha   90.00
_cell.angle_beta   90.00
_cell.angle_gamma   90.00
#
_symmetry.space_group_name_H-M   'P 1'
#
loop_
_entity.id
_entity.type
_entity.pdbx_description
1 polymer ?
#
loop_
_entity_poly.entity_id
_entity_poly.type
_entity_poly.pdbx_seq_one_letter_code
_entity_poly.pdbx_strand_id
1 'polypeptide(L)'
;YKVQIYNGIPSRDKIQALRSGMELPDERRPLMPLEDLEFGIEDKVEEIATLRFNLTEGKYRQIRRMFEYIGHPVKSIKRIQFGLLKLDRDLKPGEWRQLRPKEI
;
A
#
# COMPACT_ATOMS: atom_id res chain seq x y z
N TYR A 1 -5.03 0.69 -0.25
CA TYR A 1 -4.19 0.69 0.97
C TYR A 1 -3.71 2.09 1.27
N LYS A 2 -3.45 2.42 2.54
CA LYS A 2 -2.66 3.58 2.98
C LYS A 2 -1.41 3.04 3.66
N VAL A 3 -0.23 3.42 3.18
CA VAL A 3 1.06 2.87 3.63
C VAL A 3 1.99 4.02 4.00
N GLN A 4 2.77 3.85 5.05
CA GLN A 4 3.89 4.73 5.37
C GLN A 4 5.20 3.98 5.19
N ILE A 5 6.15 4.60 4.53
CA ILE A 5 7.47 4.05 4.25
C ILE A 5 8.56 4.96 4.82
N TYR A 6 9.69 4.36 5.18
CA TYR A 6 10.91 5.09 5.51
C TYR A 6 11.68 5.48 4.24
N ASN A 7 12.72 6.31 4.43
CA ASN A 7 13.65 6.77 3.40
C ASN A 7 12.98 7.67 2.34
N GLY A 8 11.94 8.39 2.73
CA GLY A 8 11.27 9.40 1.91
C GLY A 8 10.60 8.87 0.64
N ILE A 9 10.35 9.78 -0.29
CA ILE A 9 9.73 9.47 -1.59
C ILE A 9 10.73 8.71 -2.49
N PRO A 10 10.36 7.54 -3.06
CA PRO A 10 11.22 6.80 -3.98
C PRO A 10 11.55 7.58 -5.25
N SER A 11 12.70 7.26 -5.87
CA SER A 11 13.07 7.84 -7.16
C SER A 11 12.07 7.49 -8.27
N ARG A 12 12.05 8.30 -9.34
CA ARG A 12 11.12 8.12 -10.47
C ARG A 12 11.13 6.71 -11.05
N ASP A 13 12.30 6.08 -11.16
CA ASP A 13 12.43 4.72 -11.71
C ASP A 13 11.82 3.67 -10.78
N LYS A 14 12.00 3.81 -9.46
CA LYS A 14 11.36 2.94 -8.47
C LYS A 14 9.84 3.10 -8.48
N ILE A 15 9.35 4.34 -8.61
CA ILE A 15 7.91 4.61 -8.76
C ILE A 15 7.37 3.95 -10.02
N GLN A 16 8.12 4.02 -11.12
CA GLN A 16 7.73 3.39 -12.37
C GLN A 16 7.65 1.86 -12.22
N ALA A 17 8.63 1.23 -11.56
CA ALA A 17 8.60 -0.20 -11.27
C ALA A 17 7.37 -0.60 -10.44
N LEU A 18 7.01 0.18 -9.42
CA LEU A 18 5.78 -0.05 -8.64
C LEU A 18 4.52 0.04 -9.53
N ARG A 19 4.49 0.93 -10.53
CA ARG A 19 3.35 1.14 -11.44
C ARG A 19 3.27 0.14 -12.59
N SER A 20 4.37 -0.51 -12.95
CA SER A 20 4.42 -1.50 -14.03
C SER A 20 4.31 -2.95 -13.53
N GLY A 21 4.50 -3.17 -12.23
CA GLY A 21 4.70 -4.49 -11.66
C GLY A 21 6.18 -4.79 -11.46
N MET A 22 6.47 -5.69 -10.53
CA MET A 22 7.83 -5.92 -10.01
C MET A 22 8.24 -7.38 -10.08
N GLU A 23 9.42 -7.65 -10.62
CA GLU A 23 10.08 -8.95 -10.52
C GLU A 23 10.87 -9.03 -9.21
N LEU A 24 10.54 -10.01 -8.37
CA LEU A 24 11.26 -10.32 -7.15
C LEU A 24 11.94 -11.69 -7.28
N PRO A 25 13.16 -11.88 -6.75
CA PRO A 25 13.91 -13.14 -6.90
C PRO A 25 13.19 -14.39 -6.35
N ASP A 26 12.33 -14.20 -5.35
CA ASP A 26 11.57 -15.24 -4.67
C ASP A 26 10.15 -15.41 -5.24
N GLU A 27 9.81 -14.74 -6.33
CA GLU A 27 8.53 -14.88 -7.04
C GLU A 27 8.67 -15.62 -8.37
N ARG A 28 7.74 -16.55 -8.64
CA ARG A 28 7.71 -17.25 -9.95
C ARG A 28 7.21 -16.39 -11.10
N ARG A 29 6.48 -15.33 -10.80
CA ARG A 29 5.89 -14.39 -11.75
C ARG A 29 5.99 -12.99 -11.16
N PRO A 30 6.11 -11.93 -11.98
CA PRO A 30 6.09 -10.57 -11.49
C PRO A 30 4.89 -10.32 -10.58
N LEU A 31 5.11 -9.53 -9.53
CA LEU A 31 4.05 -8.93 -8.74
C LEU A 31 3.30 -7.91 -9.60
N MET A 32 1.98 -7.88 -9.46
CA MET A 32 1.11 -6.95 -10.15
C MET A 32 1.41 -5.50 -9.74
N PRO A 33 1.14 -4.54 -10.63
CA PRO A 33 1.34 -3.12 -10.38
C PRO A 33 0.48 -2.61 -9.21
N LEU A 34 1.00 -1.56 -8.57
CA LEU A 34 0.21 -0.71 -7.69
C LEU A 34 -0.61 0.27 -8.53
N GLU A 35 -1.93 0.07 -8.54
CA GLU A 35 -2.87 0.93 -9.26
C GLU A 35 -3.16 2.19 -8.46
N ASP A 36 -3.48 3.30 -9.15
CA ASP A 36 -3.82 4.59 -8.53
C ASP A 36 -2.81 5.04 -7.45
N LEU A 37 -1.52 4.82 -7.71
CA LEU A 37 -0.46 5.17 -6.78
C LEU A 37 -0.37 6.69 -6.61
N GLU A 38 -0.64 7.15 -5.40
CA GLU A 38 -0.62 8.56 -4.99
C GLU A 38 0.35 8.75 -3.81
N PHE A 39 1.09 9.84 -3.84
CA PHE A 39 1.95 10.28 -2.75
C PHE A 39 1.25 11.36 -1.92
N GLY A 40 1.37 11.25 -0.61
CA GLY A 40 0.84 12.19 0.37
C GLY A 40 1.95 12.94 1.10
N ILE A 41 1.70 13.24 2.36
CA ILE A 41 2.60 14.00 3.24
C ILE A 41 3.93 13.25 3.42
N GLU A 42 5.01 14.01 3.30
CA GLU A 42 6.37 13.60 3.66
C GLU A 42 6.81 14.34 4.92
N ASP A 43 7.19 13.60 5.95
CA ASP A 43 7.90 14.14 7.10
C ASP A 43 9.39 14.19 6.75
N LYS A 44 9.94 15.40 6.59
CA LYS A 44 11.33 15.62 6.21
C LYS A 44 12.32 15.34 7.34
N VAL A 45 11.88 15.37 8.60
CA VAL A 45 12.75 15.11 9.75
C VAL A 45 12.92 13.61 9.94
N GLU A 46 11.83 12.84 9.87
CA GLU A 46 11.88 11.38 9.98
C GLU A 46 12.09 10.66 8.63
N GLU A 47 12.11 11.39 7.52
CA GLU A 47 12.14 10.85 6.14
C GLU A 47 11.05 9.81 5.89
N ILE A 48 9.79 10.17 6.19
CA ILE A 48 8.65 9.27 6.04
C ILE A 48 7.71 9.78 4.97
N ALA A 49 7.46 8.96 3.96
CA ALA A 49 6.45 9.22 2.95
C ALA A 49 5.17 8.42 3.20
N THR A 50 4.02 9.05 2.97
CA THR A 50 2.71 8.38 2.97
C THR A 50 2.26 8.12 1.55
N LEU A 51 1.75 6.92 1.27
CA LEU A 51 1.25 6.51 -0.05
C LEU A 51 -0.17 5.96 0.05
N ARG A 52 -0.92 6.11 -1.03
CA ARG A 52 -2.19 5.42 -1.28
C ARG A 52 -2.13 4.73 -2.63
N PHE A 53 -2.69 3.52 -2.69
CA PHE A 53 -2.74 2.74 -3.93
C PHE A 53 -3.74 1.60 -3.80
N ASN A 54 -4.18 1.08 -4.93
CA ASN A 54 -4.98 -0.12 -5.04
C ASN A 54 -4.08 -1.33 -5.33
N LEU A 55 -4.50 -2.49 -4.80
CA LEU A 55 -3.79 -3.75 -5.00
C LEU A 55 -4.83 -4.80 -5.37
N THR A 56 -4.63 -5.44 -6.52
CA THR A 56 -5.55 -6.42 -7.11
C THR A 56 -5.18 -7.86 -6.75
N GLU A 57 -3.96 -8.11 -6.29
CA GLU A 57 -3.53 -9.39 -5.75
C GLU A 57 -3.24 -9.32 -4.23
N GLY A 58 -3.10 -10.48 -3.61
CA GLY A 58 -2.95 -10.61 -2.16
C GLY A 58 -1.86 -11.58 -1.74
N LYS A 59 -0.65 -11.51 -2.33
CA LYS A 59 0.44 -12.43 -2.00
C LYS A 59 1.04 -12.19 -0.60
N TYR A 60 1.72 -13.20 -0.08
CA TYR A 60 2.31 -13.15 1.27
C TYR A 60 3.27 -11.96 1.42
N ARG A 61 2.94 -11.07 2.37
CA ARG A 61 3.69 -9.85 2.72
C ARG A 61 4.06 -8.98 1.50
N GLN A 62 3.28 -9.05 0.43
CA GLN A 62 3.61 -8.45 -0.86
C GLN A 62 4.03 -6.98 -0.77
N ILE A 63 3.20 -6.14 -0.14
CA ILE A 63 3.51 -4.71 0.05
C ILE A 63 4.86 -4.54 0.74
N ARG A 64 5.10 -5.27 1.85
CA ARG A 64 6.37 -5.16 2.57
C ARG A 64 7.55 -5.56 1.69
N ARG A 65 7.43 -6.65 0.93
CA ARG A 65 8.49 -7.17 0.05
C ARG A 65 8.78 -6.22 -1.12
N MET A 66 7.77 -5.67 -1.79
CA MET A 66 7.94 -4.68 -2.86
C MET A 66 8.74 -3.46 -2.38
N PHE A 67 8.31 -2.90 -1.26
CA PHE A 67 8.89 -1.68 -0.70
C PHE A 67 10.27 -1.90 -0.08
N GLU A 68 10.50 -3.06 0.55
CA GLU A 68 11.82 -3.47 1.04
C GLU A 68 12.82 -3.68 -0.10
N TYR A 69 12.39 -4.29 -1.21
CA TYR A 69 13.22 -4.51 -2.39
C TYR A 69 13.71 -3.20 -3.04
N ILE A 70 12.87 -2.15 -3.06
CA ILE A 70 13.29 -0.83 -3.56
C ILE A 70 14.01 0.02 -2.49
N GLY A 71 14.26 -0.50 -1.29
CA GLY A 71 14.98 0.19 -0.22
C GLY A 71 14.17 1.24 0.53
N HIS A 72 12.84 1.10 0.57
CA HIS A 72 11.93 1.98 1.31
C HIS A 72 11.06 1.14 2.28
N PRO A 73 11.63 0.61 3.38
CA PRO A 73 10.92 -0.33 4.23
C PRO A 73 9.64 0.26 4.83
N VAL A 74 8.64 -0.60 5.01
CA VAL A 74 7.30 -0.17 5.41
C VAL A 74 7.19 0.03 6.92
N LYS A 75 6.95 1.28 7.35
CA LYS A 75 6.62 1.66 8.73
C LYS A 75 5.24 1.16 9.14
N SER A 76 4.21 1.48 8.36
CA SER A 76 2.82 1.13 8.68
C SER A 76 2.00 0.76 7.44
N ILE A 77 1.05 -0.16 7.61
CA ILE A 77 0.12 -0.59 6.55
C ILE A 77 -1.29 -0.54 7.12
N LYS A 78 -2.18 0.16 6.42
CA LYS A 78 -3.61 0.15 6.73
C LYS A 78 -4.42 -0.14 5.47
N ARG A 79 -5.21 -1.20 5.47
CA ARG A 79 -6.24 -1.40 4.46
C ARG A 79 -7.42 -0.50 4.81
N ILE A 80 -7.67 0.49 3.96
CA ILE A 80 -8.73 1.49 4.15
C ILE A 80 -9.95 1.25 3.25
N GLN A 81 -9.85 0.30 2.31
CA GLN A 81 -10.92 -0.09 1.40
C GLN A 81 -10.69 -1.53 0.92
N PHE A 82 -11.77 -2.25 0.68
CA PHE A 82 -11.78 -3.57 0.05
C PHE A 82 -12.97 -3.65 -0.91
N GLY A 83 -12.71 -3.77 -2.22
CA GLY A 83 -13.75 -3.62 -3.23
C GLY A 83 -14.48 -2.28 -3.06
N LEU A 84 -15.81 -2.32 -2.96
CA LEU A 84 -16.66 -1.14 -2.74
C LEU A 84 -16.75 -0.71 -1.26
N LEU A 85 -16.24 -1.53 -0.33
CA LEU A 85 -16.34 -1.29 1.11
C LEU A 85 -15.20 -0.41 1.58
N LYS A 86 -15.53 0.81 2.02
CA LYS A 86 -14.58 1.72 2.67
C LYS A 86 -14.58 1.48 4.18
N LEU A 87 -13.39 1.55 4.80
CA LEU A 87 -13.25 1.51 6.25
C LEU A 87 -13.99 2.71 6.84
N ASP A 88 -14.92 2.43 7.74
CA ASP A 88 -15.72 3.45 8.40
C ASP A 88 -14.84 4.39 9.23
N ARG A 89 -15.17 5.69 9.22
CA ARG A 89 -14.37 6.70 9.92
C ARG A 89 -14.58 6.64 11.43
N ASP A 90 -15.75 6.21 11.84
CA ASP A 90 -16.17 6.18 13.24
C ASP A 90 -15.84 4.84 13.93
N LEU A 91 -15.40 3.84 13.16
CA LEU A 91 -15.04 2.52 13.68
C LEU A 91 -13.63 2.52 14.28
N LYS A 92 -13.52 2.24 15.58
CA LYS A 92 -12.23 2.20 16.28
C LYS A 92 -11.49 0.88 16.01
N PRO A 93 -10.17 0.84 16.23
CA PRO A 93 -9.41 -0.41 16.12
C PRO A 93 -9.99 -1.51 17.02
N GLY A 94 -10.21 -2.70 16.44
CA GLY A 94 -10.80 -3.85 17.15
C GLY A 94 -12.33 -3.91 17.10
N GLU A 95 -13.00 -2.84 16.70
CA GLU A 95 -14.45 -2.84 16.52
C GLU A 95 -14.85 -3.44 15.18
N TRP A 96 -16.10 -3.90 15.12
CA TRP A 96 -16.75 -4.39 13.91
C TRP A 96 -18.20 -3.88 13.87
N ARG A 97 -18.77 -3.86 12.67
CA ARG A 97 -20.20 -3.58 12.45
C ARG A 97 -20.74 -4.47 11.35
N GLN A 98 -22.06 -4.65 11.32
CA GLN A 98 -22.72 -5.28 10.18
C GLN A 98 -22.68 -4.36 8.95
N LEU A 99 -22.69 -4.98 7.77
CA LEU A 99 -22.84 -4.28 6.50
C LEU A 99 -24.28 -3.75 6.37
N ARG A 100 -24.41 -2.58 5.75
CA ARG A 100 -25.72 -2.01 5.39
C ARG A 100 -26.25 -2.71 4.14
N PRO A 101 -27.56 -2.73 3.88
CA PRO A 101 -28.12 -3.36 2.68
C PRO A 101 -27.50 -2.88 1.35
N LYS A 102 -27.07 -1.61 1.28
CA LYS A 102 -26.38 -1.03 0.11
C LYS A 102 -24.91 -1.45 -0.08
N GLU A 103 -24.35 -2.16 0.90
CA GLU A 103 -22.97 -2.66 0.92
C GLU A 103 -22.91 -4.17 0.59
N ILE A 104 -24.07 -4.78 0.24
CA ILE A 104 -24.28 -6.18 -0.14
C ILE A 104 -24.62 -6.25 -1.65
#